data_AF-A0A2U1D644-F1
#
_entry.id   AF-A0A2U1D644-F1
#
_cell.length_a   1.000
_cell.length_b   1.000
_cell.length_c   1.000
_cell.angle_alpha   90.00
_cell.angle_beta   90.00
_cell.angle_gamma   90.00
#
_symmetry.space_group_name_H-M   'P 1'
#
loop_
_entity.id
_entity.type
_entity.pdbx_description
1 polymer ?
#
loop_
_entity_poly.entity_id
_entity_poly.type
_entity_poly.pdbx_seq_one_letter_code
_entity_poly.pdbx_strand_id
1 'polypeptide(L)'
;MQVIFKNKFLGFAILASLLVTLIMTIAQIPSAKSTMQNIPIAIVNEDQGALGQNITKQIMNNKTKADHADKPIFKWQQYDNRTAADKDLDFNGNYATVIIPKNFTADIMQISQTNQPATIKIVLNQGRNNTLSTSINQILTGMFTKIGNGIGSNLLAKMGNNPINANQVSAIANPLKVEVTKTHQTTDLEAASSVFFQPIWIASLAVTMLMYFASKAFQPRNRQDVLKFKTITVAIIAVIALLIGFSTRFYASQILGYTFPDSFTLSCFLALASFAFIMLFSGFIAWLGVPGVAIFGLLLFFGLPLLVMAPEMLPTFYQNWILPWLPMRFLYEGIRELLYYSNNFINQNTIALMVIALTGLGLFFLESFSKHHKASFL
;
A
#
# COMPACT_ATOMS: atom_id res chain seq x y z
N MET A 1 46.64 -21.66 5.70
CA MET A 1 45.61 -21.65 6.78
C MET A 1 45.91 -20.65 7.90
N GLN A 2 47.06 -20.68 8.58
CA GLN A 2 47.34 -19.78 9.75
C GLN A 2 47.33 -18.27 9.43
N VAL A 3 47.64 -17.88 8.18
CA VAL A 3 47.62 -16.48 7.73
C VAL A 3 46.20 -15.89 7.72
N ILE A 4 45.18 -16.71 7.40
CA ILE A 4 43.78 -16.27 7.36
C ILE A 4 43.26 -16.00 8.78
N PHE A 5 43.57 -16.88 9.74
CA PHE A 5 43.13 -16.75 11.14
C PHE A 5 43.80 -15.62 11.92
N LYS A 6 44.98 -15.16 11.50
CA LYS A 6 45.67 -13.99 12.09
C LYS A 6 45.27 -12.66 11.43
N ASN A 7 44.49 -12.69 10.35
CA ASN A 7 44.15 -11.50 9.61
C ASN A 7 42.95 -10.76 10.24
N LYS A 8 43.13 -9.48 10.59
CA LYS A 8 42.08 -8.61 11.15
C LYS A 8 40.85 -8.49 10.22
N PHE A 9 41.03 -8.67 8.92
CA PHE A 9 39.93 -8.70 7.95
C PHE A 9 38.98 -9.89 8.14
N LEU A 10 39.45 -11.03 8.68
CA LEU A 10 38.57 -12.15 9.00
C LEU A 10 37.59 -11.76 10.13
N GLY A 11 38.10 -11.13 11.19
CA GLY A 11 37.27 -10.62 12.28
C GLY A 11 36.28 -9.55 11.82
N PHE A 12 36.72 -8.63 10.95
CA PHE A 12 35.83 -7.63 10.35
C PHE A 12 34.74 -8.27 9.47
N ALA A 13 35.09 -9.26 8.66
CA ALA A 13 34.13 -9.97 7.82
C ALA A 13 33.07 -10.71 8.65
N ILE A 14 33.47 -11.33 9.78
CA ILE A 14 32.55 -11.98 10.72
C ILE A 14 31.62 -10.95 11.38
N LEU A 15 32.17 -9.83 11.88
CA LEU A 15 31.34 -8.78 12.49
C LEU A 15 30.39 -8.14 11.48
N ALA A 16 30.87 -7.83 10.28
CA ALA A 16 30.06 -7.26 9.22
C ALA A 16 28.95 -8.22 8.80
N SER A 17 29.22 -9.52 8.67
CA SER A 17 28.19 -10.50 8.32
C SER A 17 27.14 -10.64 9.42
N LEU A 18 27.53 -10.71 10.69
CA LEU A 18 26.60 -10.74 11.83
C LEU A 18 25.74 -9.46 11.90
N LEU A 19 26.33 -8.29 11.65
CA LEU A 19 25.58 -7.04 11.62
C LEU A 19 24.58 -7.01 10.46
N VAL A 20 24.99 -7.43 9.26
CA VAL A 20 24.09 -7.46 8.10
C VAL A 20 22.95 -8.46 8.34
N THR A 21 23.22 -9.66 8.85
CA THR A 21 22.15 -10.63 9.14
C THR A 21 21.20 -10.14 10.22
N LEU A 22 21.71 -9.46 11.26
CA LEU A 22 20.89 -8.84 12.29
C LEU A 22 19.98 -7.75 11.69
N ILE A 23 20.54 -6.84 10.90
CA ILE A 23 19.80 -5.75 10.24
C ILE A 23 18.72 -6.31 9.31
N MET A 24 19.05 -7.31 8.48
CA MET A 24 18.09 -7.96 7.59
C MET A 24 16.99 -8.71 8.35
N THR A 25 17.32 -9.31 9.51
CA THR A 25 16.29 -9.93 10.37
C THR A 25 15.34 -8.89 10.96
N ILE A 26 15.86 -7.74 11.40
CA ILE A 26 15.06 -6.61 11.90
C ILE A 26 14.13 -6.07 10.80
N ALA A 27 14.59 -6.03 9.55
CA ALA A 27 13.76 -5.60 8.41
C ALA A 27 12.51 -6.45 8.22
N GLN A 28 12.50 -7.70 8.70
CA GLN A 28 11.36 -8.63 8.60
C GLN A 28 10.33 -8.49 9.74
N ILE A 29 10.59 -7.66 10.76
CA ILE A 29 9.65 -7.43 11.87
C ILE A 29 8.23 -7.07 11.38
N PRO A 30 8.04 -6.16 10.40
CA PRO A 30 6.71 -5.83 9.90
C PRO A 30 5.94 -7.05 9.40
N SER A 31 6.60 -7.93 8.64
CA SER A 31 6.00 -9.16 8.14
C SER A 31 5.75 -10.17 9.26
N ALA A 32 6.72 -10.36 10.16
CA ALA A 32 6.64 -11.34 11.24
C ALA A 32 5.62 -10.97 12.33
N LYS A 33 5.37 -9.67 12.53
CA LYS A 33 4.41 -9.14 13.51
C LYS A 33 3.21 -8.47 12.84
N SER A 34 2.95 -8.79 11.58
CA SER A 34 1.80 -8.27 10.83
C SER A 34 0.51 -8.63 11.57
N THR A 35 -0.37 -7.65 11.75
CA THR A 35 -1.64 -7.82 12.45
C THR A 35 -2.71 -6.92 11.86
N MET A 36 -3.94 -7.41 11.78
CA MET A 36 -5.06 -6.66 11.19
C MET A 36 -5.79 -5.87 12.28
N GLN A 37 -5.74 -4.54 12.19
CA GLN A 37 -6.39 -3.68 13.17
C GLN A 37 -6.83 -2.33 12.58
N ASN A 38 -7.95 -1.80 13.08
CA ASN A 38 -8.56 -0.54 12.67
C ASN A 38 -8.85 -0.42 11.17
N ILE A 39 -9.14 -1.53 10.49
CA ILE A 39 -9.49 -1.52 9.08
C ILE A 39 -10.81 -0.76 8.92
N PRO A 40 -10.84 0.39 8.20
CA PRO A 40 -12.06 1.16 8.01
C PRO A 40 -13.04 0.40 7.11
N ILE A 41 -14.24 0.14 7.63
CA ILE A 41 -15.33 -0.54 6.94
C ILE A 41 -16.61 0.27 7.13
N ALA A 42 -17.28 0.58 6.02
CA ALA A 42 -18.58 1.22 6.03
C ALA A 42 -19.70 0.19 6.24
N ILE A 43 -20.75 0.60 6.95
CA ILE A 43 -22.01 -0.13 7.03
C ILE A 43 -23.18 0.82 6.70
N VAL A 44 -24.05 0.37 5.79
CA VAL A 44 -25.28 1.06 5.40
C VAL A 44 -26.44 0.12 5.73
N ASN A 45 -27.34 0.57 6.60
CA ASN A 45 -28.55 -0.18 6.90
C ASN A 45 -29.76 0.52 6.27
N GLU A 46 -30.27 -0.04 5.18
CA GLU A 46 -31.50 0.44 4.53
C GLU A 46 -32.75 -0.23 5.11
N ASP A 47 -32.58 -1.28 5.93
CA ASP A 47 -33.65 -2.03 6.58
C ASP A 47 -34.15 -1.33 7.85
N GLN A 48 -35.44 -1.01 7.87
CA GLN A 48 -36.12 -0.41 9.01
C GLN A 48 -36.66 -1.45 10.00
N GLY A 49 -36.47 -2.74 9.72
CA GLY A 49 -36.93 -3.83 10.57
C GLY A 49 -36.01 -4.09 11.76
N ALA A 50 -36.57 -4.73 12.80
CA ALA A 50 -35.83 -4.99 14.05
C ALA A 50 -34.60 -5.89 13.85
N LEU A 51 -34.65 -6.85 12.90
CA LEU A 51 -33.52 -7.74 12.64
C LEU A 51 -32.35 -6.98 11.99
N GLY A 52 -32.62 -6.15 10.98
CA GLY A 52 -31.59 -5.30 10.36
C GLY A 52 -30.91 -4.41 11.39
N GLN A 53 -31.70 -3.69 12.19
CA GLN A 53 -31.18 -2.82 13.26
C GLN A 53 -30.35 -3.56 14.32
N ASN A 54 -30.80 -4.76 14.73
CA ASN A 54 -30.08 -5.56 15.71
C ASN A 54 -28.75 -6.09 15.15
N ILE A 55 -28.73 -6.53 13.89
CA ILE A 55 -27.49 -6.98 13.22
C ILE A 55 -26.50 -5.83 13.07
N THR A 56 -26.96 -4.64 12.66
CA THR A 56 -26.10 -3.44 12.61
C THR A 56 -25.46 -3.17 13.97
N LYS A 57 -26.25 -3.17 15.04
CA LYS A 57 -25.74 -2.97 16.42
C LYS A 57 -24.75 -4.07 16.83
N GLN A 58 -25.06 -5.33 16.54
CA GLN A 58 -24.20 -6.48 16.86
C GLN A 58 -22.84 -6.36 16.14
N ILE A 59 -22.85 -5.99 14.86
CA ILE A 59 -21.64 -5.83 14.04
C ILE A 59 -20.80 -4.66 14.56
N MET A 60 -21.42 -3.50 14.77
CA MET A 60 -20.71 -2.31 15.25
C MET A 60 -20.13 -2.48 16.65
N ASN A 61 -20.77 -3.28 17.49
CA ASN A 61 -20.27 -3.61 18.82
C ASN A 61 -19.27 -4.78 18.84
N ASN A 62 -18.98 -5.41 17.69
CA ASN A 62 -18.03 -6.49 17.62
C ASN A 62 -16.60 -5.98 17.85
N LYS A 63 -15.99 -6.41 18.95
CA LYS A 63 -14.62 -6.02 19.35
C LYS A 63 -13.58 -7.13 19.11
N THR A 64 -13.85 -8.06 18.19
CA THR A 64 -12.90 -9.12 17.83
C THR A 64 -11.57 -8.50 17.41
N LYS A 65 -10.49 -8.98 18.02
CA LYS A 65 -9.12 -8.57 17.73
C LYS A 65 -8.40 -9.68 16.99
N ALA A 66 -7.48 -9.32 16.11
CA ALA A 66 -6.51 -10.27 15.57
C ALA A 66 -5.45 -10.58 16.64
N ASP A 67 -4.71 -11.67 16.45
CA ASP A 67 -3.55 -11.98 17.30
C ASP A 67 -2.55 -10.82 17.28
N HIS A 68 -1.99 -10.50 18.44
CA HIS A 68 -1.07 -9.38 18.65
C HIS A 68 -1.62 -7.98 18.32
N ALA A 69 -2.93 -7.83 18.10
CA ALA A 69 -3.56 -6.52 17.87
C ALA A 69 -3.94 -5.82 19.18
N ASP A 70 -3.66 -4.51 19.25
CA ASP A 70 -4.09 -3.68 20.37
C ASP A 70 -5.59 -3.30 20.25
N LYS A 71 -6.09 -3.24 19.02
CA LYS A 71 -7.42 -2.73 18.66
C LYS A 71 -8.22 -3.76 17.85
N PRO A 72 -9.56 -3.60 17.75
CA PRO A 72 -10.38 -4.49 16.93
C PRO A 72 -9.95 -4.51 15.46
N ILE A 73 -10.25 -5.61 14.77
CA ILE A 73 -9.93 -5.82 13.36
C ILE A 73 -10.55 -4.69 12.52
N PHE A 74 -11.85 -4.42 12.72
CA PHE A 74 -12.60 -3.42 11.97
C PHE A 74 -12.87 -2.17 12.79
N LYS A 75 -12.73 -1.03 12.13
CA LYS A 75 -13.23 0.27 12.57
C LYS A 75 -14.50 0.56 11.77
N TRP A 76 -15.64 0.18 12.32
CA TRP A 76 -16.95 0.36 11.68
C TRP A 76 -17.35 1.83 11.62
N GLN A 77 -17.89 2.25 10.48
CA GLN A 77 -18.49 3.56 10.28
C GLN A 77 -19.88 3.39 9.67
N GLN A 78 -20.90 3.90 10.33
CA GLN A 78 -22.26 3.87 9.81
C GLN A 78 -22.51 5.06 8.90
N TYR A 79 -23.14 4.81 7.76
CA TYR A 79 -23.55 5.83 6.81
C TYR A 79 -25.07 5.80 6.65
N ASP A 80 -25.67 6.98 6.47
CA ASP A 80 -27.12 7.12 6.33
C ASP A 80 -27.63 6.58 5.00
N ASN A 81 -26.79 6.60 3.96
CA ASN A 81 -27.16 6.16 2.62
C ASN A 81 -25.96 5.58 1.87
N ARG A 82 -26.29 4.77 0.87
CA ARG A 82 -25.32 4.10 0.02
C ARG A 82 -24.41 5.06 -0.75
N THR A 83 -24.94 6.19 -1.24
CA THR A 83 -24.15 7.14 -2.04
C THR A 83 -23.01 7.76 -1.24
N ALA A 84 -23.21 8.06 0.05
CA ALA A 84 -22.15 8.54 0.93
C ALA A 84 -21.09 7.46 1.17
N ALA A 85 -21.51 6.23 1.43
CA ALA A 85 -20.58 5.11 1.63
C ALA A 85 -19.78 4.76 0.35
N ASP A 86 -20.40 4.86 -0.83
CA ASP A 86 -19.75 4.58 -2.11
C ASP A 86 -18.71 5.65 -2.46
N LYS A 87 -18.92 6.92 -2.06
CA LYS A 87 -17.91 7.99 -2.20
C LYS A 87 -16.68 7.73 -1.33
N ASP A 88 -16.90 7.19 -0.13
CA ASP A 88 -15.81 6.82 0.78
C ASP A 88 -15.19 5.46 0.42
N LEU A 89 -15.42 4.89 -0.76
CA LEU A 89 -14.62 3.79 -1.31
C LEU A 89 -13.43 4.29 -2.15
N ASP A 90 -12.99 5.54 -1.96
CA ASP A 90 -11.82 6.11 -2.62
C ASP A 90 -10.48 5.50 -2.14
N PHE A 91 -9.35 6.07 -2.57
CA PHE A 91 -8.02 5.56 -2.26
C PHE A 91 -7.68 5.58 -0.76
N ASN A 92 -8.19 6.58 -0.02
CA ASN A 92 -7.88 6.81 1.39
C ASN A 92 -9.04 6.44 2.34
N GLY A 93 -10.19 6.04 1.80
CA GLY A 93 -11.44 5.81 2.51
C GLY A 93 -11.58 4.42 3.15
N ASN A 94 -12.66 3.73 2.86
CA ASN A 94 -13.00 2.41 3.38
C ASN A 94 -12.47 1.29 2.48
N TYR A 95 -12.15 0.15 3.09
CA TYR A 95 -11.80 -1.06 2.33
C TYR A 95 -13.02 -1.84 1.84
N ALA A 96 -14.17 -1.68 2.51
CA ALA A 96 -15.40 -2.28 2.08
C ALA A 96 -16.61 -1.51 2.59
N THR A 97 -17.74 -1.67 1.90
CA THR A 97 -19.06 -1.24 2.33
C THR A 97 -19.97 -2.46 2.46
N VAL A 98 -20.51 -2.65 3.66
CA VAL A 98 -21.54 -3.65 3.95
C VAL A 98 -22.91 -2.99 3.85
N ILE A 99 -23.81 -3.55 3.05
CA ILE A 99 -25.15 -3.01 2.83
C ILE A 99 -26.17 -4.06 3.26
N ILE A 100 -27.03 -3.66 4.20
CA ILE A 100 -28.23 -4.40 4.60
C ILE A 100 -29.41 -3.81 3.81
N PRO A 101 -29.96 -4.53 2.80
CA PRO A 101 -30.99 -4.00 1.92
C PRO A 101 -32.32 -3.74 2.64
N LYS A 102 -33.12 -2.82 2.10
CA LYS A 102 -34.41 -2.38 2.69
C LYS A 102 -35.39 -3.50 3.07
N ASN A 103 -35.38 -4.61 2.34
CA ASN A 103 -36.29 -5.75 2.53
C ASN A 103 -35.69 -6.88 3.39
N PHE A 104 -34.49 -6.71 3.94
CA PHE A 104 -33.78 -7.75 4.66
C PHE A 104 -34.61 -8.44 5.76
N THR A 105 -35.24 -7.67 6.65
CA THR A 105 -36.07 -8.25 7.72
C THR A 105 -37.30 -8.94 7.16
N ALA A 106 -37.93 -8.37 6.12
CA ALA A 106 -39.11 -8.95 5.49
C ALA A 106 -38.79 -10.30 4.82
N ASP A 107 -37.68 -10.37 4.08
CA ASP A 107 -37.22 -11.59 3.41
C ASP A 107 -36.96 -12.72 4.42
N ILE A 108 -36.29 -12.41 5.53
CA ILE A 108 -36.05 -13.39 6.61
C ILE A 108 -37.36 -13.89 7.22
N MET A 109 -38.32 -13.00 7.48
CA MET A 109 -39.59 -13.36 8.09
C MET A 109 -40.49 -14.19 7.15
N GLN A 110 -40.31 -14.04 5.84
CA GLN A 110 -41.08 -14.75 4.81
C GLN A 110 -40.35 -15.99 4.26
N ILE A 111 -39.15 -16.32 4.76
CA ILE A 111 -38.30 -17.37 4.20
C ILE A 111 -38.98 -18.75 4.14
N SER A 112 -39.83 -19.08 5.12
CA SER A 112 -40.59 -20.34 5.15
C SER A 112 -41.67 -20.41 4.07
N GLN A 113 -42.05 -19.29 3.46
CA GLN A 113 -43.05 -19.22 2.40
C GLN A 113 -42.39 -19.08 1.02
N THR A 114 -41.36 -18.24 0.91
CA THR A 114 -40.69 -17.93 -0.36
C THR A 114 -39.60 -18.93 -0.71
N ASN A 115 -39.03 -19.63 0.28
CA ASN A 115 -37.80 -20.43 0.16
C ASN A 115 -36.61 -19.62 -0.39
N GLN A 116 -36.62 -18.28 -0.26
CA GLN A 116 -35.56 -17.41 -0.74
C GLN A 116 -34.80 -16.80 0.44
N PRO A 117 -33.45 -16.93 0.47
CA PRO A 117 -32.63 -16.31 1.51
C PRO A 117 -32.60 -14.80 1.36
N ALA A 118 -32.47 -14.09 2.48
CA ALA A 118 -32.24 -12.65 2.46
C ALA A 118 -30.81 -12.35 2.00
N THR A 119 -30.63 -11.25 1.28
CA THR A 119 -29.31 -10.88 0.73
C THR A 119 -28.62 -9.82 1.58
N ILE A 120 -27.31 -10.00 1.83
CA ILE A 120 -26.39 -8.96 2.29
C ILE A 120 -25.42 -8.66 1.17
N LYS A 121 -25.12 -7.39 0.92
CA LYS A 121 -24.15 -6.99 -0.11
C LYS A 121 -22.87 -6.48 0.52
N ILE A 122 -21.73 -6.91 -0.01
CA ILE A 122 -20.41 -6.43 0.36
C ILE A 122 -19.76 -5.86 -0.91
N VAL A 123 -19.43 -4.58 -0.88
CA VAL A 123 -18.66 -3.91 -1.93
C VAL A 123 -17.23 -3.79 -1.44
N LEU A 124 -16.28 -4.46 -2.09
CA LEU A 124 -14.86 -4.46 -1.73
C LEU A 124 -14.09 -3.43 -2.57
N ASN A 125 -13.23 -2.64 -1.92
CA ASN A 125 -12.33 -1.69 -2.56
C ASN A 125 -10.99 -2.36 -2.89
N GLN A 126 -10.95 -3.13 -3.98
CA GLN A 126 -9.82 -3.99 -4.31
C GLN A 126 -8.54 -3.20 -4.59
N GLY A 127 -8.67 -2.04 -5.23
CA GLY A 127 -7.56 -1.17 -5.64
C GLY A 127 -6.73 -0.62 -4.48
N ARG A 128 -7.31 -0.48 -3.28
CA ARG A 128 -6.60 0.07 -2.12
C ARG A 128 -5.52 -0.89 -1.65
N ASN A 129 -5.88 -2.16 -1.52
CA ASN A 129 -4.96 -3.27 -1.31
C ASN A 129 -5.66 -4.60 -1.62
N ASN A 130 -5.19 -5.32 -2.64
CA ASN A 130 -5.80 -6.58 -3.09
C ASN A 130 -5.72 -7.71 -2.04
N THR A 131 -4.56 -7.86 -1.39
CA THR A 131 -4.34 -8.89 -0.36
C THR A 131 -5.28 -8.68 0.82
N LEU A 132 -5.34 -7.45 1.35
CA LEU A 132 -6.23 -7.13 2.46
C LEU A 132 -7.71 -7.24 2.07
N SER A 133 -8.08 -6.82 0.85
CA SER A 133 -9.46 -6.97 0.35
C SER A 133 -9.91 -8.44 0.32
N THR A 134 -9.02 -9.36 -0.03
CA THR A 134 -9.29 -10.80 -0.01
C THR A 134 -9.50 -11.31 1.41
N SER A 135 -8.67 -10.88 2.37
CA SER A 135 -8.84 -11.21 3.79
C SER A 135 -10.14 -10.64 4.36
N ILE A 136 -10.48 -9.40 4.03
CA ILE A 136 -11.74 -8.76 4.44
C ILE A 136 -12.94 -9.55 3.91
N ASN A 137 -12.90 -9.96 2.64
CA ASN A 137 -13.96 -10.77 2.05
C ASN A 137 -14.21 -12.06 2.84
N GLN A 138 -13.14 -12.79 3.16
CA GLN A 138 -13.21 -14.04 3.93
C GLN A 138 -13.76 -13.81 5.33
N ILE A 139 -13.26 -12.79 6.04
CA ILE A 139 -13.69 -12.46 7.40
C ILE A 139 -15.16 -12.02 7.42
N LEU A 140 -15.57 -11.10 6.55
CA LEU A 140 -16.94 -10.59 6.49
C LEU A 140 -17.94 -11.67 6.05
N THR A 141 -17.60 -12.46 5.02
CA THR A 141 -18.45 -13.57 4.59
C THR A 141 -18.61 -14.58 5.72
N GLY A 142 -17.52 -14.98 6.38
CA GLY A 142 -17.58 -15.89 7.54
C GLY A 142 -18.38 -15.32 8.71
N MET A 143 -18.30 -14.00 8.96
CA MET A 143 -19.12 -13.31 9.95
C MET A 143 -20.60 -13.38 9.61
N PHE A 144 -20.99 -13.07 8.37
CA PHE A 144 -22.38 -13.13 7.94
C PHE A 144 -22.93 -14.55 7.86
N THR A 145 -22.12 -15.54 7.50
CA THR A 145 -22.49 -16.96 7.61
C THR A 145 -22.82 -17.33 9.07
N LYS A 146 -21.99 -16.90 10.04
CA LYS A 146 -22.27 -17.14 11.47
C LYS A 146 -23.55 -16.44 11.95
N ILE A 147 -23.79 -15.21 11.51
CA ILE A 147 -25.04 -14.48 11.80
C ILE A 147 -26.24 -15.23 11.19
N GLY A 148 -26.12 -15.67 9.93
CA GLY A 148 -27.15 -16.44 9.23
C GLY A 148 -27.49 -17.74 9.95
N ASN A 149 -26.49 -18.50 10.39
CA ASN A 149 -26.69 -19.73 11.16
C ASN A 149 -27.44 -19.47 12.49
N GLY A 150 -27.14 -18.35 13.16
CA GLY A 150 -27.85 -17.92 14.37
C GLY A 150 -29.31 -17.55 14.10
N ILE A 151 -29.59 -16.84 13.01
CA ILE A 151 -30.96 -16.53 12.56
C ILE A 151 -31.71 -17.83 12.24
N GLY A 152 -31.11 -18.72 11.45
CA GLY A 152 -31.71 -19.99 11.04
C GLY A 152 -32.08 -20.86 12.23
N SER A 153 -31.17 -20.97 13.20
CA SER A 153 -31.42 -21.70 14.46
C SER A 153 -32.56 -21.09 15.27
N ASN A 154 -32.65 -19.76 15.35
CA ASN A 154 -33.75 -19.07 16.03
C ASN A 154 -35.10 -19.24 15.31
N LEU A 155 -35.10 -19.29 13.97
CA LEU A 155 -36.30 -19.55 13.18
C LEU A 155 -36.78 -20.99 13.38
N LEU A 156 -35.88 -21.98 13.30
CA LEU A 156 -36.20 -23.39 13.57
C LEU A 156 -36.79 -23.57 14.97
N ALA A 157 -36.19 -22.95 15.99
CA ALA A 157 -36.67 -23.03 17.36
C ALA A 157 -38.10 -22.48 17.53
N LYS A 158 -38.47 -21.44 16.77
CA LYS A 158 -39.83 -20.87 16.80
C LYS A 158 -40.87 -21.70 16.07
N MET A 159 -40.47 -22.59 15.16
CA MET A 159 -41.42 -23.44 14.42
C MET A 159 -41.89 -24.66 15.21
N GLY A 160 -41.20 -25.05 16.28
CA GLY A 160 -41.59 -26.19 17.13
C GLY A 160 -41.68 -27.49 16.33
N ASN A 161 -42.73 -28.28 16.56
CA ASN A 161 -42.98 -29.56 15.88
C ASN A 161 -43.79 -29.44 14.57
N ASN A 162 -43.94 -28.23 14.02
CA ASN A 162 -44.70 -28.07 12.78
C ASN A 162 -43.97 -28.74 11.60
N PRO A 163 -44.66 -29.57 10.79
CA PRO A 163 -44.03 -30.21 9.65
C PRO A 163 -43.62 -29.17 8.61
N ILE A 164 -42.34 -29.20 8.24
CA ILE A 164 -41.71 -28.36 7.22
C ILE A 164 -41.17 -29.25 6.11
N ASN A 165 -41.30 -28.79 4.87
CA ASN A 165 -40.78 -29.51 3.71
C ASN A 165 -39.25 -29.33 3.59
N ALA A 166 -38.60 -30.19 2.80
CA ALA A 166 -37.15 -30.18 2.64
C ALA A 166 -36.58 -28.85 2.07
N ASN A 167 -37.37 -28.16 1.24
CA ASN A 167 -36.98 -26.87 0.66
C ASN A 167 -36.97 -25.75 1.71
N GLN A 168 -37.94 -25.76 2.62
CA GLN A 168 -38.02 -24.84 3.76
C GLN A 168 -36.87 -25.08 4.74
N VAL A 169 -36.54 -26.34 5.03
CA VAL A 169 -35.40 -26.67 5.90
C VAL A 169 -34.09 -26.14 5.33
N SER A 170 -33.88 -26.31 4.03
CA SER A 170 -32.66 -25.85 3.35
C SER A 170 -32.53 -24.33 3.35
N ALA A 171 -33.62 -23.61 3.07
CA ALA A 171 -33.66 -22.15 3.09
C ALA A 171 -33.44 -21.59 4.51
N ILE A 172 -34.04 -22.20 5.53
CA ILE A 172 -33.90 -21.76 6.93
C ILE A 172 -32.52 -22.09 7.49
N ALA A 173 -31.91 -23.20 7.07
CA ALA A 173 -30.54 -23.56 7.47
C ALA A 173 -29.51 -22.56 6.93
N ASN A 174 -29.77 -21.93 5.78
CA ASN A 174 -28.91 -20.93 5.15
C ASN A 174 -29.72 -19.67 4.80
N PRO A 175 -30.20 -18.91 5.81
CA PRO A 175 -31.18 -17.86 5.58
C PRO A 175 -30.57 -16.59 4.97
N LEU A 176 -29.24 -16.54 4.83
CA LEU A 176 -28.49 -15.42 4.31
C LEU A 176 -27.65 -15.81 3.11
N LYS A 177 -27.79 -15.04 2.03
CA LYS A 177 -26.89 -15.04 0.87
C LYS A 177 -26.00 -13.79 0.96
N VAL A 178 -24.69 -13.97 0.88
CA VAL A 178 -23.73 -12.86 0.82
C VAL A 178 -23.34 -12.63 -0.63
N GLU A 179 -23.69 -11.47 -1.17
CA GLU A 179 -23.29 -11.04 -2.51
C GLU A 179 -22.09 -10.11 -2.41
N VAL A 180 -21.02 -10.45 -3.12
CA VAL A 180 -19.76 -9.70 -3.09
C VAL A 180 -19.54 -9.05 -4.45
N THR A 181 -19.39 -7.73 -4.46
CA THR A 181 -18.97 -6.97 -5.63
C THR A 181 -17.63 -6.30 -5.36
N LYS A 182 -16.84 -6.07 -6.40
CA LYS A 182 -15.52 -5.43 -6.30
C LYS A 182 -15.53 -4.12 -7.09
N THR A 183 -15.15 -3.03 -6.43
CA THR A 183 -14.83 -1.74 -7.07
C THR A 183 -13.32 -1.57 -7.19
N HIS A 184 -12.88 -0.67 -8.07
CA HIS A 184 -11.46 -0.37 -8.34
C HIS A 184 -10.66 -1.65 -8.59
N GLN A 185 -11.16 -2.49 -9.50
CA GLN A 185 -10.61 -3.83 -9.70
C GLN A 185 -9.17 -3.77 -10.20
N THR A 186 -8.35 -4.66 -9.66
CA THR A 186 -6.91 -4.73 -9.94
C THR A 186 -6.57 -5.69 -11.08
N THR A 187 -7.56 -6.22 -11.78
CA THR A 187 -7.43 -7.30 -12.78
C THR A 187 -6.19 -7.16 -13.64
N ASP A 188 -5.36 -8.20 -13.67
CA ASP A 188 -4.08 -8.29 -14.39
C ASP A 188 -3.02 -7.27 -13.97
N LEU A 189 -3.22 -6.55 -12.87
CA LEU A 189 -2.37 -5.46 -12.38
C LEU A 189 -2.13 -5.54 -10.86
N GLU A 190 -2.40 -6.66 -10.19
CA GLU A 190 -2.31 -6.80 -8.72
C GLU A 190 -0.93 -6.43 -8.16
N ALA A 191 0.13 -6.72 -8.92
CA ALA A 191 1.53 -6.50 -8.54
C ALA A 191 2.16 -5.26 -9.19
N ALA A 192 1.39 -4.43 -9.90
CA ALA A 192 1.92 -3.35 -10.74
C ALA A 192 2.80 -2.37 -9.94
N SER A 193 2.38 -1.96 -8.74
CA SER A 193 3.19 -1.06 -7.89
C SER A 193 4.55 -1.66 -7.49
N SER A 194 4.60 -2.95 -7.16
CA SER A 194 5.86 -3.63 -6.81
C SER A 194 6.79 -3.81 -8.01
N VAL A 195 6.22 -4.04 -9.20
CA VAL A 195 6.98 -4.23 -10.45
C VAL A 195 7.81 -2.99 -10.80
N PHE A 196 7.28 -1.80 -10.55
CA PHE A 196 7.97 -0.54 -10.85
C PHE A 196 8.94 -0.09 -9.75
N PHE A 197 8.66 -0.43 -8.49
CA PHE A 197 9.42 0.08 -7.36
C PHE A 197 10.92 -0.26 -7.44
N GLN A 198 11.27 -1.55 -7.56
CA GLN A 198 12.67 -1.97 -7.51
C GLN A 198 13.50 -1.44 -8.71
N PRO A 199 13.05 -1.54 -9.97
CA PRO A 199 13.81 -1.02 -11.11
C PRO A 199 14.05 0.48 -11.00
N ILE A 200 13.04 1.27 -10.63
CA ILE A 200 13.16 2.73 -10.53
C ILE A 200 14.12 3.11 -9.39
N TRP A 201 14.00 2.48 -8.23
CA TRP A 201 14.88 2.78 -7.09
C TRP A 201 16.35 2.47 -7.40
N ILE A 202 16.62 1.29 -7.97
CA ILE A 202 17.97 0.84 -8.32
C ILE A 202 18.54 1.68 -9.47
N ALA A 203 17.76 1.95 -10.53
CA ALA A 203 18.19 2.82 -11.62
C ALA A 203 18.52 4.23 -11.12
N SER A 204 17.71 4.77 -10.20
CA SER A 204 17.95 6.07 -9.59
C SER A 204 19.26 6.11 -8.79
N LEU A 205 19.56 5.05 -8.01
CA LEU A 205 20.83 4.92 -7.31
C LEU A 205 22.02 4.79 -8.28
N ALA A 206 21.87 3.99 -9.34
CA ALA A 206 22.92 3.78 -10.34
C ALA A 206 23.25 5.08 -11.08
N VAL A 207 22.25 5.82 -11.55
CA VAL A 207 22.43 7.13 -12.20
C VAL A 207 23.11 8.10 -11.26
N THR A 208 22.66 8.17 -10.00
CA THR A 208 23.28 9.05 -9.00
C THR A 208 24.76 8.72 -8.84
N MET A 209 25.13 7.44 -8.78
CA MET A 209 26.52 7.02 -8.65
C MET A 209 27.37 7.29 -9.89
N LEU A 210 26.82 7.08 -11.08
CA LEU A 210 27.53 7.38 -12.32
C LEU A 210 27.78 8.89 -12.44
N MET A 211 26.79 9.71 -12.10
CA MET A 211 26.94 11.18 -12.08
C MET A 211 27.93 11.63 -11.00
N TYR A 212 27.96 10.98 -9.83
CA TYR A 212 28.96 11.20 -8.79
C TYR A 212 30.38 10.90 -9.27
N PHE A 213 30.59 9.84 -10.03
CA PHE A 213 31.92 9.55 -10.56
C PHE A 213 32.30 10.48 -11.72
N ALA A 214 31.33 10.83 -12.57
CA ALA A 214 31.55 11.80 -13.65
C ALA A 214 31.92 13.19 -13.10
N SER A 215 31.33 13.62 -11.99
CA SER A 215 31.65 14.91 -11.36
C SER A 215 33.09 14.99 -10.83
N LYS A 216 33.73 13.86 -10.50
CA LYS A 216 35.14 13.87 -10.05
C LYS A 216 36.13 14.29 -11.13
N ALA A 217 35.77 14.16 -12.41
CA ALA A 217 36.60 14.66 -13.50
C ALA A 217 36.54 16.19 -13.65
N PHE A 218 35.58 16.85 -13.01
CA PHE A 218 35.37 18.29 -13.10
C PHE A 218 36.31 19.06 -12.16
N GLN A 219 37.04 20.03 -12.71
CA GLN A 219 37.97 20.89 -11.97
C GLN A 219 37.47 22.36 -11.99
N PRO A 220 36.57 22.75 -11.06
CA PRO A 220 36.04 24.11 -11.02
C PRO A 220 37.11 25.12 -10.60
N ARG A 221 37.12 26.30 -11.22
CA ARG A 221 38.02 27.40 -10.84
C ARG A 221 37.36 28.33 -9.83
N ASN A 222 36.05 28.47 -9.92
CA ASN A 222 35.27 29.29 -9.02
C ASN A 222 33.92 28.65 -8.72
N ARG A 223 33.18 29.29 -7.81
CA ARG A 223 31.84 28.85 -7.41
C ARG A 223 30.80 28.90 -8.53
N GLN A 224 30.94 29.81 -9.50
CA GLN A 224 30.01 29.89 -10.63
C GLN A 224 30.13 28.66 -11.54
N ASP A 225 31.34 28.14 -11.72
CA ASP A 225 31.59 26.90 -12.47
C ASP A 225 30.86 25.71 -11.82
N VAL A 226 30.88 25.62 -10.49
CA VAL A 226 30.16 24.60 -9.71
C VAL A 226 28.65 24.73 -9.90
N LEU A 227 28.10 25.94 -9.77
CA LEU A 227 26.66 26.16 -9.95
C LEU A 227 26.21 25.87 -11.39
N LYS A 228 27.01 26.24 -12.40
CA LYS A 228 26.74 25.90 -13.80
C LYS A 228 26.77 24.39 -14.01
N PHE A 229 27.79 23.70 -13.50
CA PHE A 229 27.89 22.24 -13.58
C PHE A 229 26.66 21.57 -12.94
N LYS A 230 26.32 21.91 -11.69
CA LYS A 230 25.14 21.38 -11.00
C LYS A 230 23.85 21.63 -11.76
N THR A 231 23.69 22.81 -12.36
CA THR A 231 22.52 23.14 -13.20
C THR A 231 22.43 22.25 -14.44
N ILE A 232 23.56 22.04 -15.15
CA ILE A 232 23.63 21.14 -16.30
C ILE A 232 23.35 19.69 -15.86
N THR A 233 23.91 19.26 -14.73
CA THR A 233 23.65 17.94 -14.13
C THR A 233 22.17 17.70 -13.87
N VAL A 234 21.45 18.69 -13.31
CA VAL A 234 20.01 18.58 -13.08
C VAL A 234 19.24 18.46 -14.40
N ALA A 235 19.61 19.21 -15.43
CA ALA A 235 18.99 19.10 -16.75
C ALA A 235 19.22 17.70 -17.37
N ILE A 236 20.42 17.16 -17.26
CA ILE A 236 20.74 15.78 -17.70
C ILE A 236 19.92 14.76 -16.91
N ILE A 237 19.83 14.91 -15.58
CA ILE A 237 19.04 14.04 -14.71
C ILE A 237 17.57 14.07 -15.10
N ALA A 238 17.00 15.22 -15.45
CA ALA A 238 15.62 15.33 -15.90
C ALA A 238 15.38 14.51 -17.19
N VAL A 239 16.30 14.58 -18.16
CA VAL A 239 16.22 13.78 -19.39
C VAL A 239 16.34 12.29 -19.09
N ILE A 240 17.32 11.89 -18.25
CA ILE A 240 17.50 10.49 -17.85
C ILE A 240 16.26 9.97 -17.12
N ALA A 241 15.67 10.76 -16.22
CA ALA A 241 14.47 10.38 -15.48
C ALA A 241 13.27 10.13 -16.41
N LEU A 242 13.08 10.95 -17.45
CA LEU A 242 12.10 10.69 -18.51
C LEU A 242 12.38 9.36 -19.20
N LEU A 243 13.63 9.10 -19.59
CA LEU A 243 13.99 7.83 -20.21
C LEU A 243 13.70 6.64 -19.29
N ILE A 244 14.02 6.72 -18.00
CA ILE A 244 13.75 5.67 -17.01
C ILE A 244 12.24 5.43 -16.87
N GLY A 245 11.44 6.48 -16.69
CA GLY A 245 9.99 6.34 -16.52
C GLY A 245 9.29 5.71 -17.72
N PHE A 246 9.64 6.14 -18.93
CA PHE A 246 9.06 5.60 -20.16
C PHE A 246 9.57 4.19 -20.47
N SER A 247 10.87 3.93 -20.32
CA SER A 247 11.45 2.60 -20.57
C SER A 247 10.95 1.56 -19.58
N THR A 248 10.85 1.89 -18.28
CA THR A 248 10.37 0.93 -17.27
C THR A 248 8.91 0.52 -17.53
N ARG A 249 8.04 1.48 -17.87
CA ARG A 249 6.66 1.17 -18.29
C ARG A 249 6.62 0.32 -19.56
N PHE A 250 7.44 0.67 -20.55
CA PHE A 250 7.55 -0.10 -21.79
C PHE A 250 8.00 -1.55 -21.52
N TYR A 251 9.03 -1.76 -20.71
CA TYR A 251 9.50 -3.09 -20.31
C TYR A 251 8.45 -3.87 -19.52
N ALA A 252 7.72 -3.22 -18.62
CA ALA A 252 6.61 -3.86 -17.91
C ALA A 252 5.52 -4.36 -18.88
N SER A 253 5.22 -3.59 -19.94
CA SER A 253 4.26 -4.01 -20.94
C SER A 253 4.80 -5.14 -21.84
N GLN A 254 6.02 -5.01 -22.35
CA GLN A 254 6.57 -5.93 -23.35
C GLN A 254 7.11 -7.24 -22.76
N ILE A 255 7.74 -7.19 -21.59
CA ILE A 255 8.38 -8.34 -20.95
C ILE A 255 7.41 -9.06 -20.02
N LEU A 256 6.58 -8.31 -19.29
CA LEU A 256 5.68 -8.86 -18.27
C LEU A 256 4.21 -8.95 -18.73
N GLY A 257 3.88 -8.42 -19.91
CA GLY A 257 2.54 -8.52 -20.49
C GLY A 257 1.50 -7.57 -19.89
N TYR A 258 1.91 -6.55 -19.15
CA TYR A 258 0.96 -5.61 -18.53
C TYR A 258 0.31 -4.66 -19.55
N THR A 259 -0.99 -4.45 -19.38
CA THR A 259 -1.78 -3.44 -20.10
C THR A 259 -2.20 -2.34 -19.13
N PHE A 260 -1.87 -1.09 -19.45
CA PHE A 260 -2.14 0.05 -18.56
C PHE A 260 -3.21 0.96 -19.18
N PRO A 261 -4.27 1.34 -18.44
CA PRO A 261 -5.35 2.20 -18.94
C PRO A 261 -4.83 3.53 -19.50
N ASP A 262 -3.96 4.21 -18.75
CA ASP A 262 -3.27 5.43 -19.19
C ASP A 262 -1.76 5.26 -19.09
N SER A 263 -1.19 4.75 -20.18
CA SER A 263 0.25 4.49 -20.30
C SER A 263 1.10 5.76 -20.27
N PHE A 264 0.56 6.90 -20.73
CA PHE A 264 1.32 8.14 -20.80
C PHE A 264 1.43 8.80 -19.42
N THR A 265 0.31 8.96 -18.74
CA THR A 265 0.26 9.52 -17.38
C THR A 265 1.08 8.68 -16.42
N LEU A 266 1.00 7.35 -16.51
CA LEU A 266 1.86 6.44 -15.74
C LEU A 266 3.34 6.69 -16.04
N SER A 267 3.76 6.75 -17.31
CA SER A 267 5.16 7.01 -17.67
C SER A 267 5.68 8.36 -17.15
N CYS A 268 4.88 9.42 -17.23
CA CYS A 268 5.21 10.72 -16.66
C CYS A 268 5.36 10.65 -15.14
N PHE A 269 4.50 9.89 -14.47
CA PHE A 269 4.56 9.72 -13.02
C PHE A 269 5.82 8.96 -12.59
N LEU A 270 6.14 7.86 -13.28
CA LEU A 270 7.37 7.10 -13.05
C LEU A 270 8.63 7.94 -13.34
N ALA A 271 8.58 8.83 -14.33
CA ALA A 271 9.66 9.76 -14.61
C ALA A 271 9.84 10.78 -13.49
N LEU A 272 8.74 11.37 -12.97
CA LEU A 272 8.78 12.25 -11.81
C LEU A 272 9.36 11.54 -10.58
N ALA A 273 8.94 10.31 -10.31
CA ALA A 273 9.47 9.52 -9.20
C ALA A 273 10.97 9.25 -9.35
N SER A 274 11.41 8.90 -10.57
CA SER A 274 12.83 8.70 -10.89
C SER A 274 13.63 9.99 -10.66
N PHE A 275 13.13 11.13 -11.13
CA PHE A 275 13.75 12.43 -10.89
C PHE A 275 13.84 12.74 -9.39
N ALA A 276 12.74 12.56 -8.66
CA ALA A 276 12.68 12.80 -7.22
C ALA A 276 13.70 11.96 -6.45
N PHE A 277 13.83 10.67 -6.77
CA PHE A 277 14.78 9.79 -6.11
C PHE A 277 16.23 10.11 -6.49
N ILE A 278 16.53 10.36 -7.78
CA ILE A 278 17.88 10.76 -8.18
C ILE A 278 18.28 12.07 -7.48
N MET A 279 17.39 13.06 -7.39
CA MET A 279 17.67 14.32 -6.70
C MET A 279 17.82 14.13 -5.20
N LEU A 280 16.99 13.30 -4.57
CA LEU A 280 17.13 12.96 -3.15
C LEU A 280 18.48 12.31 -2.87
N PHE A 281 18.86 11.29 -3.65
CA PHE A 281 20.13 10.59 -3.47
C PHE A 281 21.31 11.52 -3.72
N SER A 282 21.28 12.30 -4.81
CA SER A 282 22.32 13.27 -5.15
C SER A 282 22.48 14.31 -4.04
N GLY A 283 21.36 14.81 -3.49
CA GLY A 283 21.35 15.75 -2.37
C GLY A 283 22.04 15.18 -1.13
N PHE A 284 21.74 13.94 -0.73
CA PHE A 284 22.38 13.33 0.45
C PHE A 284 23.86 12.95 0.21
N ILE A 285 24.18 12.40 -0.96
CA ILE A 285 25.56 12.02 -1.31
C ILE A 285 26.45 13.26 -1.46
N ALA A 286 25.90 14.43 -1.82
CA ALA A 286 26.67 15.68 -1.82
C ALA A 286 27.29 15.99 -0.45
N TRP A 287 26.57 15.67 0.63
CA TRP A 287 27.05 15.91 2.00
C TRP A 287 27.80 14.72 2.60
N LEU A 288 27.33 13.49 2.34
CA LEU A 288 27.83 12.27 2.99
C LEU A 288 28.89 11.52 2.16
N GLY A 289 29.05 11.86 0.88
CA GLY A 289 29.83 11.11 -0.09
C GLY A 289 29.26 9.71 -0.37
N VAL A 290 30.10 8.84 -0.95
CA VAL A 290 29.74 7.44 -1.31
C VAL A 290 29.12 6.65 -0.16
N PRO A 291 29.54 6.78 1.12
CA PRO A 291 28.88 6.09 2.23
C PRO A 291 27.37 6.34 2.33
N GLY A 292 26.86 7.49 1.85
CA GLY A 292 25.43 7.79 1.82
C GLY A 292 24.60 6.80 0.99
N VAL A 293 25.20 6.11 0.02
CA VAL A 293 24.55 5.07 -0.79
C VAL A 293 24.07 3.90 0.06
N ALA A 294 24.84 3.53 1.10
CA ALA A 294 24.49 2.42 1.97
C ALA A 294 23.14 2.64 2.67
N ILE A 295 22.81 3.89 3.01
CA ILE A 295 21.53 4.24 3.64
C ILE A 295 20.36 3.90 2.71
N PHE A 296 20.42 4.33 1.45
CA PHE A 296 19.36 4.08 0.47
C PHE A 296 19.33 2.64 -0.04
N GLY A 297 20.50 1.97 -0.07
CA GLY A 297 20.59 0.54 -0.30
C GLY A 297 19.91 -0.27 0.80
N LEU A 298 20.13 0.08 2.08
CA LEU A 298 19.42 -0.54 3.20
C LEU A 298 17.92 -0.22 3.16
N LEU A 299 17.55 1.02 2.87
CA LEU A 299 16.15 1.45 2.81
C LEU A 299 15.32 0.64 1.80
N LEU A 300 15.93 0.18 0.70
CA LEU A 300 15.30 -0.75 -0.25
C LEU A 300 14.81 -2.05 0.43
N PHE A 301 15.65 -2.65 1.29
CA PHE A 301 15.33 -3.91 1.97
C PHE A 301 14.31 -3.72 3.09
N PHE A 302 14.43 -2.64 3.87
CA PHE A 302 13.42 -2.30 4.88
C PHE A 302 12.08 -1.89 4.29
N GLY A 303 12.09 -1.41 3.04
CA GLY A 303 10.92 -0.89 2.37
C GLY A 303 9.91 -1.92 1.91
N LEU A 304 10.39 -2.98 1.27
CA LEU A 304 9.52 -3.96 0.61
C LEU A 304 8.43 -4.53 1.54
N PRO A 305 8.76 -5.03 2.76
CA PRO A 305 7.74 -5.51 3.70
C PRO A 305 6.68 -4.47 4.04
N LEU A 306 7.07 -3.20 4.13
CA LEU A 306 6.21 -2.09 4.54
C LEU A 306 5.29 -1.60 3.42
N LEU A 307 5.72 -1.69 2.16
CA LEU A 307 4.98 -1.15 1.01
C LEU A 307 3.95 -2.13 0.43
N VAL A 308 4.23 -3.44 0.50
CA VAL A 308 3.32 -4.46 -0.04
C VAL A 308 2.07 -4.60 0.84
N MET A 309 2.24 -4.47 2.16
CA MET A 309 1.17 -4.53 3.14
C MET A 309 0.32 -3.26 3.15
N ALA A 310 -0.95 -3.39 3.52
CA ALA A 310 -1.76 -2.24 3.88
C ALA A 310 -1.26 -1.63 5.20
N PRO A 311 -1.37 -0.30 5.40
CA PRO A 311 -0.98 0.33 6.67
C PRO A 311 -1.63 -0.31 7.90
N GLU A 312 -2.86 -0.79 7.78
CA GLU A 312 -3.66 -1.44 8.82
C GLU A 312 -3.25 -2.89 9.12
N MET A 313 -2.31 -3.45 8.34
CA MET A 313 -1.66 -4.73 8.59
C MET A 313 -0.34 -4.57 9.37
N LEU A 314 0.15 -3.33 9.52
CA LEU A 314 1.44 -3.05 10.15
C LEU A 314 1.28 -2.83 11.66
N PRO A 315 2.32 -3.16 12.45
CA PRO A 315 2.36 -2.72 13.84
C PRO A 315 2.33 -1.20 13.96
N THR A 316 1.72 -0.70 15.03
CA THR A 316 1.40 0.72 15.26
C THR A 316 2.63 1.64 15.16
N PHE A 317 3.80 1.15 15.57
CA PHE A 317 5.08 1.87 15.44
C PHE A 317 5.43 2.13 13.97
N TYR A 318 5.36 1.12 13.11
CA TYR A 318 5.69 1.26 11.69
C TYR A 318 4.69 2.14 10.96
N GLN A 319 3.40 2.00 11.26
CA GLN A 319 2.33 2.80 10.67
C GLN A 319 2.50 4.31 10.92
N ASN A 320 2.86 4.69 12.15
CA ASN A 320 2.86 6.09 12.57
C ASN A 320 4.23 6.77 12.45
N TRP A 321 5.33 6.02 12.58
CA TRP A 321 6.67 6.61 12.70
C TRP A 321 7.61 6.26 11.55
N ILE A 322 7.39 5.17 10.82
CA ILE A 322 8.28 4.75 9.74
C ILE A 322 7.64 5.00 8.38
N LEU A 323 6.49 4.37 8.13
CA LEU A 323 5.80 4.40 6.83
C LEU A 323 5.57 5.84 6.30
N PRO A 324 5.16 6.84 7.11
CA PRO A 324 4.90 8.19 6.60
C PRO A 324 6.14 8.90 6.03
N TRP A 325 7.34 8.49 6.43
CA TRP A 325 8.61 9.12 6.05
C TRP A 325 9.32 8.39 4.92
N LEU A 326 8.82 7.24 4.46
CA LEU A 326 9.46 6.46 3.40
C LEU A 326 9.22 7.11 2.02
N PRO A 327 10.25 7.61 1.32
CA PRO A 327 10.07 8.32 0.05
C PRO A 327 9.42 7.46 -1.04
N MET A 328 9.79 6.17 -1.06
CA MET A 328 9.26 5.16 -1.98
C MET A 328 7.78 4.84 -1.79
N ARG A 329 7.18 5.18 -0.64
CA ARG A 329 5.75 5.03 -0.40
C ARG A 329 4.94 5.78 -1.45
N PHE A 330 5.34 7.00 -1.77
CA PHE A 330 4.61 7.86 -2.70
C PHE A 330 4.66 7.33 -4.15
N LEU A 331 5.74 6.64 -4.54
CA LEU A 331 5.75 5.89 -5.80
C LEU A 331 4.74 4.74 -5.75
N TYR A 332 4.77 3.94 -4.69
CA TYR A 332 3.96 2.73 -4.57
C TYR A 332 2.45 3.06 -4.54
N GLU A 333 2.06 4.01 -3.68
CA GLU A 333 0.69 4.48 -3.51
C GLU A 333 0.21 5.26 -4.73
N GLY A 334 1.04 6.14 -5.31
CA GLY A 334 0.66 6.90 -6.50
C GLY A 334 0.43 6.02 -7.73
N ILE A 335 1.16 4.91 -7.89
CA ILE A 335 0.85 3.92 -8.94
C ILE A 335 -0.54 3.32 -8.73
N ARG A 336 -0.88 2.87 -7.51
CA ARG A 336 -2.21 2.29 -7.22
C ARG A 336 -3.32 3.30 -7.50
N GLU A 337 -3.12 4.54 -7.07
CA GLU A 337 -4.08 5.63 -7.25
C GLU A 337 -4.34 5.93 -8.73
N LEU A 338 -3.28 6.03 -9.55
CA LEU A 338 -3.38 6.26 -10.99
C LEU A 338 -3.99 5.07 -11.74
N LEU A 339 -3.68 3.84 -11.33
CA LEU A 339 -4.15 2.65 -12.03
C LEU A 339 -5.61 2.30 -11.73
N TYR A 340 -6.08 2.51 -10.50
CA TYR A 340 -7.37 1.96 -10.07
C TYR A 340 -8.45 3.00 -9.79
N TYR A 341 -8.10 4.27 -9.56
CA TYR A 341 -9.05 5.30 -9.12
C TYR A 341 -9.31 6.40 -10.16
N SER A 342 -8.80 6.25 -11.38
CA SER A 342 -8.93 7.24 -12.46
C SER A 342 -8.59 8.66 -12.02
N ASN A 343 -7.63 8.80 -11.09
CA ASN A 343 -7.30 10.10 -10.52
C ASN A 343 -6.44 10.92 -11.48
N ASN A 344 -6.52 12.25 -11.35
CA ASN A 344 -5.68 13.16 -12.11
C ASN A 344 -4.20 12.98 -11.75
N PHE A 345 -3.32 13.35 -12.69
CA PHE A 345 -1.87 13.32 -12.48
C PHE A 345 -1.44 14.10 -11.23
N ILE A 346 -2.09 15.24 -10.95
CA ILE A 346 -1.83 16.04 -9.76
C ILE A 346 -2.67 15.49 -8.60
N ASN A 347 -2.06 14.62 -7.81
CA ASN A 347 -2.62 14.05 -6.58
C ASN A 347 -1.62 14.22 -5.40
N GLN A 348 -2.01 13.74 -4.22
CA GLN A 348 -1.19 13.86 -3.02
C GLN A 348 0.19 13.18 -3.16
N ASN A 349 0.25 12.04 -3.84
CA ASN A 349 1.49 11.29 -4.07
C ASN A 349 2.43 12.03 -5.04
N THR A 350 1.88 12.60 -6.12
CA THR A 350 2.63 13.44 -7.06
C THR A 350 3.19 14.68 -6.36
N ILE A 351 2.39 15.33 -5.51
CA ILE A 351 2.84 16.48 -4.71
C ILE A 351 3.98 16.08 -3.76
N ALA A 352 3.85 14.96 -3.06
CA ALA A 352 4.91 14.47 -2.18
C ALA A 352 6.21 14.16 -2.93
N LEU A 353 6.13 13.56 -4.12
CA LEU A 353 7.31 13.34 -4.98
C LEU A 353 7.94 14.65 -5.44
N MET A 354 7.14 15.67 -5.78
CA MET A 354 7.66 17.02 -6.08
C MET A 354 8.38 17.63 -4.88
N VAL A 355 7.83 17.50 -3.67
CA VAL A 355 8.49 17.96 -2.43
C VAL A 355 9.80 17.22 -2.19
N ILE A 356 9.84 15.91 -2.41
CA ILE A 356 11.08 15.11 -2.31
C ILE A 356 12.12 15.60 -3.33
N ALA A 357 11.71 15.82 -4.58
CA ALA A 357 12.58 16.33 -5.63
C ALA A 357 13.16 17.70 -5.27
N LEU A 358 12.31 18.63 -4.81
CA LEU A 358 12.72 19.98 -4.39
C LEU A 358 13.64 19.94 -3.15
N THR A 359 13.37 19.05 -2.20
CA THR A 359 14.22 18.86 -1.02
C THR A 359 15.60 18.34 -1.42
N GLY A 360 15.64 17.32 -2.28
CA GLY A 360 16.89 16.79 -2.83
C GLY A 360 17.68 17.84 -3.61
N LEU A 361 16.98 18.63 -4.45
CA LEU A 361 17.56 19.74 -5.18
C LEU A 361 18.13 20.82 -4.24
N GLY A 362 17.38 21.20 -3.21
CA GLY A 362 17.82 22.14 -2.19
C GLY A 362 19.11 21.66 -1.52
N LEU A 363 19.14 20.41 -1.03
CA LEU A 363 20.33 19.82 -0.42
C LEU A 363 21.52 19.79 -1.37
N PHE A 364 21.29 19.45 -2.63
CA PHE A 364 22.31 19.35 -3.68
C PHE A 364 22.98 20.70 -3.94
N PHE A 365 22.22 21.79 -4.00
CA PHE A 365 22.77 23.13 -4.21
C PHE A 365 23.35 23.75 -2.94
N LEU A 366 22.72 23.52 -1.77
CA LEU A 366 23.16 24.05 -0.47
C LEU A 366 24.57 23.59 -0.09
N GLU A 367 24.97 22.37 -0.51
CA GLU A 367 26.33 21.88 -0.33
C GLU A 367 27.38 22.88 -0.84
N SER A 368 27.09 23.56 -1.96
CA SER A 368 28.02 24.50 -2.60
C SER A 368 28.32 25.73 -1.74
N PHE A 369 27.52 25.99 -0.69
CA PHE A 369 27.68 27.07 0.29
C PHE A 369 28.40 26.61 1.56
N SER A 370 28.65 25.31 1.72
CA SER A 370 29.27 24.72 2.91
C SER A 370 30.80 24.85 2.90
N LYS A 371 31.42 24.88 4.08
CA LYS A 371 32.89 24.83 4.26
C LYS A 371 33.50 23.49 3.82
N HIS A 372 32.68 22.46 3.58
CA HIS A 372 33.09 21.14 3.07
C HIS A 372 33.49 21.12 1.59
N HIS A 373 33.37 22.25 0.88
CA HIS A 373 33.64 22.39 -0.55
C HIS A 373 35.04 21.93 -1.03
N LYS A 374 36.00 21.72 -0.12
CA LYS A 374 37.35 21.25 -0.47
C LYS A 374 37.50 19.72 -0.52
N ALA A 375 36.51 18.93 -0.10
CA ALA A 375 36.66 17.47 0.02
C ALA A 375 35.52 16.63 -0.62
N SER A 376 34.37 17.20 -0.93
CA SER A 376 33.25 16.49 -1.60
C SER A 376 33.02 17.05 -3.00
N PHE A 377 33.44 16.32 -4.03
CA PHE A 377 33.06 16.64 -5.42
C PHE A 377 31.70 16.03 -5.76
N LEU A 378 30.67 16.62 -5.15
CA LEU A 378 29.32 16.67 -5.70
C LEU A 378 28.76 18.08 -5.64
#